data_AF-A0A535LVG1-F1
#
_entry.id   AF-A0A535LVG1-F1
#
_cell.length_a   1.000
_cell.length_b   1.000
_cell.length_c   1.000
_cell.angle_alpha   90.00
_cell.angle_beta   90.00
_cell.angle_gamma   90.00
#
_symmetry.space_group_name_H-M   'P 1'
#
loop_
_entity.id
_entity.type
_entity.pdbx_description
1 polymer ?
#
loop_
_entity_poly.entity_id
_entity_poly.type
_entity_poly.pdbx_seq_one_letter_code
_entity_poly.pdbx_strand_id
1 'polypeptide(L)'
;MSGAGPAADAQGNVYLTTSNGTFDLTQPGQRDAGDSFVKLSTQDGLVQSDYFTPFNQGCLDGRDEDLGSGGVLLLPEQSQTAHPRVLVGVGKEGRIYVIDRDQMGQFQSYPGTLQCNSNAETRTDIDQILQELPSNSTGGFFGIPSYWVGTATSGQLVYIGEAGDHLKSFQLNGDTLSSSATAQTPETFGFPGVTPSISSNKSIPGTGIVWVISPASCGGPGCAPGGPGVLRAYDATNIKVELYNSEQNFTRDRLDSYVKFSVPTIANGKVFVGTQTSLNIYGLLTS
;
A
#
# COMPACT_ATOMS: atom_id res chain seq x y z
N MET A 1 10.28 1.54 -1.55
CA MET A 1 9.05 1.00 -0.94
C MET A 1 9.40 0.28 0.37
N SER A 2 8.54 0.36 1.39
CA SER A 2 8.71 -0.35 2.67
C SER A 2 8.12 -1.76 2.62
N GLY A 3 8.92 -2.78 2.92
CA GLY A 3 8.45 -4.17 3.07
C GLY A 3 7.76 -4.78 1.83
N ALA A 4 7.85 -4.14 0.67
CA ALA A 4 7.13 -4.51 -0.54
C ALA A 4 8.05 -5.21 -1.54
N GLY A 5 8.09 -6.54 -1.48
CA GLY A 5 8.65 -7.36 -2.56
C GLY A 5 7.62 -7.56 -3.69
N PRO A 6 8.05 -8.11 -4.84
CA PRO A 6 7.10 -8.56 -5.87
C PRO A 6 6.10 -9.56 -5.27
N ALA A 7 4.83 -9.39 -5.60
CA ALA A 7 3.78 -10.32 -5.20
C ALA A 7 3.69 -11.47 -6.21
N ALA A 8 3.24 -12.65 -5.80
CA ALA A 8 3.05 -13.78 -6.69
C ALA A 8 1.75 -14.49 -6.42
N ASP A 9 1.12 -15.04 -7.46
CA ASP A 9 -0.07 -15.88 -7.35
C ASP A 9 0.26 -17.38 -7.46
N ALA A 10 -0.76 -18.22 -7.24
CA ALA A 10 -0.62 -19.67 -7.31
C ALA A 10 -0.40 -20.20 -8.74
N GLN A 11 -0.63 -19.38 -9.77
CA GLN A 11 -0.42 -19.72 -11.17
C GLN A 11 1.02 -19.43 -11.63
N GLY A 12 1.85 -18.87 -10.75
CA GLY A 12 3.23 -18.51 -11.05
C GLY A 12 3.37 -17.15 -11.74
N ASN A 13 2.35 -16.29 -11.68
CA ASN A 13 2.50 -14.91 -12.11
C ASN A 13 3.12 -14.07 -10.99
N VAL A 14 4.00 -13.14 -11.36
CA VAL A 14 4.66 -12.18 -10.47
C VAL A 14 4.16 -10.77 -10.82
N TYR A 15 3.86 -9.98 -9.81
CA TYR A 15 3.30 -8.63 -9.93
C TYR A 15 4.18 -7.64 -9.20
N LEU A 16 4.48 -6.52 -9.84
CA LEU A 16 5.22 -5.42 -9.27
C LEU A 16 4.81 -4.09 -9.89
N THR A 17 5.19 -3.00 -9.24
CA THR A 17 5.19 -1.65 -9.80
C THR A 17 6.59 -1.26 -10.25
N THR A 18 6.67 -0.43 -11.28
CA THR A 18 7.88 0.24 -11.73
C THR A 18 7.81 1.73 -11.40
N SER A 19 8.99 2.35 -11.31
CA SER A 19 9.15 3.76 -10.96
C SER A 19 9.27 4.62 -12.22
N ASN A 20 9.71 5.87 -12.05
CA ASN A 20 10.07 6.77 -13.13
C ASN A 20 10.96 6.08 -14.17
N GLY A 21 10.74 6.43 -15.43
CA GLY A 21 11.50 5.87 -16.54
C GLY A 21 10.78 5.93 -17.86
N THR A 22 11.49 5.45 -18.89
CA THR A 22 10.94 5.36 -20.23
C THR A 22 9.72 4.44 -20.23
N PHE A 23 8.64 4.93 -20.83
CA PHE A 23 7.46 4.15 -21.15
C PHE A 23 7.31 4.06 -22.67
N ASP A 24 7.40 2.85 -23.21
CA ASP A 24 7.27 2.62 -24.65
C ASP A 24 6.53 1.31 -25.01
N LEU A 25 5.83 0.69 -24.05
CA LEU A 25 5.05 -0.53 -24.25
C LEU A 25 3.97 -0.44 -25.35
N THR A 26 3.58 0.76 -25.76
CA THR A 26 2.67 0.99 -26.90
C THR A 26 3.33 0.81 -28.27
N GLN A 27 4.66 0.75 -28.31
CA GLN A 27 5.44 0.59 -29.53
C GLN A 27 5.76 -0.89 -29.79
N PRO A 28 5.61 -1.39 -31.03
CA PRO A 28 5.90 -2.79 -31.35
C PRO A 28 7.32 -3.21 -30.97
N GLY A 29 7.43 -4.26 -30.15
CA GLY A 29 8.71 -4.88 -29.78
C GLY A 29 9.45 -4.22 -28.62
N GLN A 30 8.97 -3.09 -28.11
CA GLN A 30 9.56 -2.43 -26.95
C GLN A 30 9.05 -3.01 -25.63
N ARG A 31 9.78 -2.73 -24.54
CA ARG A 31 9.56 -3.36 -23.22
C ARG A 31 9.78 -2.41 -22.04
N ASP A 32 10.01 -1.12 -22.27
CA ASP A 32 10.25 -0.19 -21.18
C ASP A 32 8.90 0.22 -20.57
N ALA A 33 8.73 -0.19 -19.31
CA ALA A 33 7.48 -0.12 -18.58
C ALA A 33 7.56 0.92 -17.45
N GLY A 34 8.01 2.16 -17.70
CA GLY A 34 8.01 3.22 -16.70
C GLY A 34 6.64 3.43 -16.07
N ASP A 35 6.58 3.66 -14.75
CA ASP A 35 5.36 3.95 -13.98
C ASP A 35 4.17 3.03 -14.29
N SER A 36 4.39 1.74 -14.13
CA SER A 36 3.43 0.71 -14.54
C SER A 36 3.27 -0.37 -13.48
N PHE A 37 2.07 -0.95 -13.42
CA PHE A 37 1.87 -2.27 -12.83
C PHE A 37 2.20 -3.31 -13.88
N VAL A 38 3.10 -4.24 -13.56
CA VAL A 38 3.60 -5.24 -14.49
C VAL A 38 3.25 -6.63 -13.98
N LYS A 39 2.69 -7.47 -14.86
CA LYS A 39 2.49 -8.90 -14.64
C LYS A 39 3.50 -9.68 -15.45
N LEU A 40 4.35 -10.43 -14.76
CA LEU A 40 5.30 -11.37 -15.35
C LEU A 40 4.76 -12.80 -15.19
N SER A 41 4.66 -13.56 -16.26
CA SER A 41 4.43 -15.01 -16.19
C SER A 41 5.76 -15.74 -16.04
N THR A 42 5.73 -16.91 -15.40
CA THR A 42 6.88 -17.84 -15.30
C THR A 42 6.69 -19.14 -16.08
N GLN A 43 5.52 -19.34 -16.70
CA GLN A 43 5.14 -20.59 -17.38
C GLN A 43 6.07 -20.91 -18.56
N ASP A 44 6.49 -19.89 -19.31
CA ASP A 44 7.36 -20.01 -20.49
C ASP A 44 8.66 -19.20 -20.29
N GLY A 45 9.22 -19.26 -19.09
CA GLY A 45 10.26 -18.33 -18.63
C GLY A 45 9.67 -17.03 -18.11
N LEU A 46 10.52 -16.11 -17.64
CA LEU A 46 10.08 -14.83 -17.09
C LEU A 46 9.74 -13.85 -18.22
N VAL A 47 8.45 -13.66 -18.48
CA VAL A 47 7.96 -12.82 -19.58
C VAL A 47 6.90 -11.86 -19.10
N GLN A 48 6.94 -10.61 -19.56
CA GLN A 48 5.84 -9.66 -19.34
C GLN A 48 4.61 -10.14 -20.11
N SER A 49 3.59 -10.59 -19.38
CA SER A 49 2.36 -11.15 -19.94
C SER A 49 1.22 -10.14 -20.00
N ASP A 50 1.20 -9.15 -19.10
CA ASP A 50 0.23 -8.05 -19.12
C ASP A 50 0.76 -6.85 -18.31
N TYR A 51 0.09 -5.71 -18.41
CA TYR A 51 0.44 -4.51 -17.66
C TYR A 51 -0.72 -3.52 -17.55
N PHE A 52 -0.56 -2.55 -16.66
CA PHE A 52 -1.35 -1.32 -16.60
C PHE A 52 -0.40 -0.13 -16.44
N THR A 53 -0.66 0.94 -17.17
CA THR A 53 0.08 2.21 -17.06
C THR A 53 -0.97 3.33 -17.01
N PRO A 54 -0.97 4.19 -15.97
CA PRO A 54 -1.92 5.28 -15.87
C PRO A 54 -1.86 6.20 -17.09
N PHE A 55 -3.00 6.69 -17.56
CA PHE A 55 -3.06 7.61 -18.71
C PHE A 55 -2.22 8.89 -18.53
N ASN A 56 -2.01 9.31 -17.28
CA ASN A 56 -1.23 10.48 -16.90
C ASN A 56 0.24 10.17 -16.61
N GLN A 57 0.74 8.99 -16.99
CA GLN A 57 2.10 8.54 -16.71
C GLN A 57 3.18 9.59 -17.01
N GLY A 58 3.14 10.25 -18.17
CA GLY A 58 4.15 11.26 -18.51
C GLY A 58 4.15 12.49 -17.58
N CYS A 59 3.03 12.79 -16.92
CA CYS A 59 2.97 13.84 -15.91
C CYS A 59 3.53 13.36 -14.56
N LEU A 60 3.23 12.11 -14.18
CA LEU A 60 3.79 11.48 -12.98
C LEU A 60 5.32 11.39 -13.08
N ASP A 61 5.83 10.97 -14.23
CA ASP A 61 7.26 10.82 -14.49
C ASP A 61 8.01 12.16 -14.31
N GLY A 62 7.47 13.22 -14.92
CA GLY A 62 8.07 14.55 -14.86
C GLY A 62 8.08 15.20 -13.48
N ARG A 63 7.34 14.67 -12.50
CA ARG A 63 7.21 15.23 -11.15
C ARG A 63 7.70 14.31 -10.03
N ASP A 64 8.30 13.16 -10.35
CA ASP A 64 8.68 12.15 -9.36
C ASP A 64 7.45 11.70 -8.53
N GLU A 65 6.29 11.53 -9.19
CA GLU A 65 5.03 11.06 -8.58
C GLU A 65 4.73 9.58 -8.95
N ASP A 66 5.79 8.79 -9.07
CA ASP A 66 5.77 7.44 -9.62
C ASP A 66 4.96 6.41 -8.82
N LEU A 67 4.65 5.30 -9.50
CA LEU A 67 4.03 4.12 -8.89
C LEU A 67 5.02 3.25 -8.09
N GLY A 68 6.30 3.30 -8.44
CA GLY A 68 7.36 2.45 -7.92
C GLY A 68 7.73 2.70 -6.45
N SER A 69 7.10 3.69 -5.81
CA SER A 69 7.18 3.92 -4.37
C SER A 69 6.30 2.96 -3.56
N GLY A 70 5.26 2.39 -4.18
CA GLY A 70 4.26 1.54 -3.53
C GLY A 70 4.16 0.13 -4.09
N GLY A 71 3.97 -0.84 -3.20
CA GLY A 71 3.86 -2.25 -3.54
C GLY A 71 2.49 -2.66 -4.08
N VAL A 72 2.44 -3.88 -4.63
CA VAL A 72 1.21 -4.52 -5.11
C VAL A 72 0.64 -5.45 -4.06
N LEU A 73 -0.58 -5.17 -3.60
CA LEU A 73 -1.35 -6.07 -2.74
C LEU A 73 -2.25 -6.96 -3.62
N LEU A 74 -2.01 -8.27 -3.62
CA LEU A 74 -2.97 -9.23 -4.19
C LEU A 74 -4.05 -9.52 -3.15
N LEU A 75 -5.31 -9.28 -3.50
CA LEU A 75 -6.41 -9.64 -2.62
C LEU A 75 -6.74 -11.14 -2.78
N PRO A 76 -7.26 -11.79 -1.72
CA PRO A 76 -7.92 -13.08 -1.87
C PRO A 76 -8.99 -13.03 -2.95
N GLU A 77 -9.34 -14.18 -3.54
CA GLU A 77 -10.37 -14.22 -4.57
C GLU A 77 -11.70 -13.67 -4.05
N GLN A 78 -12.21 -12.65 -4.74
CA GLN A 78 -13.50 -12.05 -4.44
C GLN A 78 -14.58 -12.88 -5.12
N SER A 79 -14.94 -13.99 -4.48
CA SER A 79 -15.95 -14.91 -5.01
C SER A 79 -17.28 -14.19 -5.27
N GLN A 80 -17.98 -14.59 -6.33
CA GLN A 80 -19.29 -14.04 -6.73
C GLN A 80 -19.26 -12.58 -7.23
N THR A 81 -18.10 -12.07 -7.64
CA THR A 81 -17.97 -10.79 -8.34
C THR A 81 -17.73 -11.00 -9.84
N ALA A 82 -17.79 -9.92 -10.62
CA ALA A 82 -17.45 -9.96 -12.04
C ALA A 82 -15.93 -10.15 -12.23
N HIS A 83 -15.14 -9.57 -11.34
CA HIS A 83 -13.67 -9.63 -11.35
C HIS A 83 -13.15 -10.29 -10.07
N PRO A 84 -13.04 -11.63 -10.03
CA PRO A 84 -12.70 -12.34 -8.80
C PRO A 84 -11.24 -12.17 -8.40
N ARG A 85 -10.36 -11.81 -9.33
CA ARG A 85 -8.91 -11.77 -9.13
C ARG A 85 -8.39 -10.34 -9.17
N VAL A 86 -8.59 -9.59 -8.10
CA VAL A 86 -8.15 -8.19 -8.01
C VAL A 86 -6.82 -7.98 -7.28
N LEU A 87 -6.10 -6.95 -7.69
CA LEU A 87 -4.97 -6.37 -6.96
C LEU A 87 -5.23 -4.90 -6.65
N VAL A 88 -4.55 -4.39 -5.62
CA VAL A 88 -4.60 -2.99 -5.19
C VAL A 88 -3.18 -2.42 -5.14
N GLY A 89 -3.00 -1.20 -5.61
CA GLY A 89 -1.76 -0.45 -5.41
C GLY A 89 -1.97 1.05 -5.41
N VAL A 90 -0.95 1.74 -4.90
CA VAL A 90 -0.94 3.19 -4.67
C VAL A 90 0.48 3.71 -4.95
N GLY A 91 0.61 4.84 -5.63
CA GLY A 91 1.89 5.52 -5.88
C GLY A 91 2.03 6.83 -5.09
N LYS A 92 3.04 7.64 -5.44
CA LYS A 92 3.24 8.95 -4.81
C LYS A 92 2.13 9.97 -5.12
N GLU A 93 1.40 9.80 -6.23
CA GLU A 93 0.19 10.61 -6.53
C GLU A 93 -0.94 10.39 -5.48
N GLY A 94 -0.86 9.31 -4.71
CA GLY A 94 -1.88 8.97 -3.72
C GLY A 94 -3.21 8.53 -4.33
N ARG A 95 -3.21 8.20 -5.62
CA ARG A 95 -4.30 7.52 -6.30
C ARG A 95 -4.31 6.03 -5.96
N ILE A 96 -5.49 5.52 -5.62
CA ILE A 96 -5.68 4.09 -5.38
C ILE A 96 -6.19 3.45 -6.68
N TYR A 97 -5.47 2.44 -7.15
CA TYR A 97 -5.84 1.62 -8.30
C TYR A 97 -6.29 0.23 -7.83
N VAL A 98 -7.45 -0.21 -8.31
CA VAL A 98 -7.94 -1.58 -8.21
C VAL A 98 -7.99 -2.16 -9.61
N ILE A 99 -7.23 -3.24 -9.82
CA ILE A 99 -6.95 -3.78 -11.15
C ILE A 99 -7.33 -5.25 -11.18
N ASP A 100 -8.04 -5.67 -12.22
CA ASP A 100 -8.27 -7.09 -12.51
C ASP A 100 -6.96 -7.71 -13.04
N ARG A 101 -6.51 -8.79 -12.39
CA ARG A 101 -5.29 -9.53 -12.75
C ARG A 101 -5.40 -10.26 -14.09
N ASP A 102 -6.61 -10.44 -14.60
CA ASP A 102 -6.88 -11.13 -15.85
C ASP A 102 -7.03 -10.17 -17.04
N GLN A 103 -7.26 -8.90 -16.74
CA GLN A 103 -7.41 -7.84 -17.72
C GLN A 103 -6.90 -6.54 -17.09
N MET A 104 -5.59 -6.31 -17.13
CA MET A 104 -4.99 -5.17 -16.44
C MET A 104 -5.30 -3.82 -17.10
N GLY A 105 -5.90 -3.81 -18.29
CA GLY A 105 -6.39 -2.58 -18.94
C GLY A 105 -5.37 -1.90 -19.85
N GLN A 106 -4.07 -2.18 -19.67
CA GLN A 106 -2.96 -1.61 -20.46
C GLN A 106 -3.01 -0.08 -20.49
N PHE A 107 -2.21 0.55 -21.34
CA PHE A 107 -2.19 2.00 -21.44
C PHE A 107 -3.33 2.52 -22.31
N GLN A 108 -4.02 3.55 -21.84
CA GLN A 108 -4.96 4.32 -22.63
C GLN A 108 -4.50 5.76 -22.75
N SER A 109 -4.49 6.27 -23.97
CA SER A 109 -4.14 7.66 -24.22
C SER A 109 -5.29 8.58 -23.82
N TYR A 110 -4.96 9.69 -23.16
CA TYR A 110 -5.92 10.78 -22.97
C TYR A 110 -6.46 11.28 -24.33
N PRO A 111 -7.77 11.56 -24.46
CA PRO A 111 -8.32 12.10 -25.70
C PRO A 111 -7.82 13.54 -25.92
N GLY A 112 -6.86 13.68 -26.83
CA GLY A 112 -6.23 14.95 -27.18
C GLY A 112 -4.89 15.15 -26.45
N THR A 113 -4.56 16.40 -26.12
CA THR A 113 -3.31 16.71 -25.42
C THR A 113 -3.55 16.79 -23.92
N LEU A 114 -2.96 15.86 -23.15
CA LEU A 114 -2.95 15.96 -21.70
C LEU A 114 -2.10 17.15 -21.27
N GLN A 115 -2.61 17.95 -20.33
CA GLN A 115 -1.86 19.03 -19.68
C GLN A 115 -1.69 18.67 -18.21
N CYS A 116 -0.44 18.55 -17.76
CA CYS A 116 -0.14 18.29 -16.35
C CYS A 116 -0.58 19.48 -15.47
N ASN A 117 -0.96 19.20 -14.23
CA ASN A 117 -1.54 20.13 -13.25
C ASN A 117 -2.88 20.74 -13.69
N SER A 118 -3.66 20.01 -14.50
CA SER A 118 -5.00 20.42 -14.92
C SER A 118 -6.06 19.41 -14.48
N ASN A 119 -7.33 19.79 -14.55
CA ASN A 119 -8.44 18.87 -14.27
C ASN A 119 -8.47 17.66 -15.22
N ALA A 120 -7.78 17.72 -16.36
CA ALA A 120 -7.64 16.58 -17.26
C ALA A 120 -6.81 15.44 -16.65
N GLU A 121 -5.85 15.78 -15.79
CA GLU A 121 -4.99 14.81 -15.11
C GLU A 121 -5.68 14.10 -13.94
N THR A 122 -6.69 14.73 -13.35
CA THR A 122 -7.39 14.18 -12.17
C THR A 122 -8.59 13.30 -12.53
N ARG A 123 -8.84 13.08 -13.84
CA ARG A 123 -9.92 12.21 -14.33
C ARG A 123 -9.75 10.78 -13.80
N THR A 124 -10.86 10.07 -13.65
CA THR A 124 -10.92 8.68 -13.18
C THR A 124 -11.67 7.76 -14.17
N ASP A 125 -11.82 8.21 -15.41
CA ASP A 125 -12.62 7.60 -16.46
C ASP A 125 -11.87 7.53 -17.80
N ILE A 126 -10.53 7.53 -17.74
CA ILE A 126 -9.67 7.30 -18.91
C ILE A 126 -9.13 5.88 -18.88
N ASP A 127 -8.58 5.46 -17.75
CA ASP A 127 -7.99 4.14 -17.58
C ASP A 127 -9.06 3.05 -17.69
N GLN A 128 -8.72 1.93 -18.34
CA GLN A 128 -9.63 0.79 -18.54
C GLN A 128 -9.37 -0.30 -17.49
N ILE A 129 -9.33 0.13 -16.23
CA ILE A 129 -9.19 -0.75 -15.07
C ILE A 129 -10.51 -0.85 -14.31
N LEU A 130 -10.55 -1.71 -13.30
CA LEU A 130 -11.77 -1.95 -12.52
C LEU A 130 -12.19 -0.71 -11.72
N GLN A 131 -11.24 -0.05 -11.06
CA GLN A 131 -11.51 1.17 -10.31
C GLN A 131 -10.23 1.98 -10.12
N GLU A 132 -10.34 3.29 -10.29
CA GLU A 132 -9.39 4.25 -9.74
C GLU A 132 -10.15 5.28 -8.89
N LEU A 133 -9.56 5.68 -7.77
CA LEU A 133 -10.07 6.80 -6.98
C LEU A 133 -9.43 8.12 -7.46
N PRO A 134 -9.97 9.29 -7.10
CA PRO A 134 -9.34 10.57 -7.43
C PRO A 134 -7.88 10.64 -6.98
N SER A 135 -7.06 11.43 -7.68
CA SER A 135 -5.72 11.77 -7.18
C SER A 135 -5.81 12.40 -5.79
N ASN A 136 -4.79 12.18 -4.96
CA ASN A 136 -4.80 12.58 -3.55
C ASN A 136 -5.91 11.96 -2.68
N SER A 137 -6.56 10.86 -3.11
CA SER A 137 -7.42 10.06 -2.21
C SER A 137 -6.64 9.58 -0.97
N THR A 138 -5.33 9.44 -1.14
CA THR A 138 -4.30 9.29 -0.12
C THR A 138 -3.18 10.31 -0.38
N GLY A 139 -2.26 10.53 0.54
CA GLY A 139 -1.01 11.27 0.31
C GLY A 139 0.08 10.44 -0.36
N GLY A 140 1.31 10.98 -0.40
CA GLY A 140 2.47 10.29 -0.98
C GLY A 140 2.75 8.95 -0.31
N PHE A 141 2.61 7.86 -1.07
CA PHE A 141 2.66 6.50 -0.53
C PHE A 141 4.02 5.82 -0.76
N PHE A 142 4.60 5.22 0.28
CA PHE A 142 5.93 4.60 0.25
C PHE A 142 5.98 3.21 0.89
N GLY A 143 4.89 2.44 0.77
CA GLY A 143 4.69 1.18 1.47
C GLY A 143 4.03 0.13 0.59
N ILE A 144 3.22 -0.74 1.21
CA ILE A 144 2.31 -1.65 0.52
C ILE A 144 0.96 -1.62 1.26
N PRO A 145 -0.18 -1.59 0.56
CA PRO A 145 -1.48 -1.73 1.21
C PRO A 145 -1.54 -3.06 1.94
N SER A 146 -2.32 -3.12 3.03
CA SER A 146 -2.51 -4.37 3.79
C SER A 146 -3.98 -4.73 3.83
N TYR A 147 -4.29 -6.02 3.87
CA TYR A 147 -5.66 -6.54 3.84
C TYR A 147 -5.98 -7.30 5.13
N TRP A 148 -7.20 -7.09 5.63
CA TRP A 148 -7.81 -7.93 6.65
C TRP A 148 -9.17 -8.44 6.17
N VAL A 149 -9.40 -9.74 6.32
CA VAL A 149 -10.70 -10.38 6.02
C VAL A 149 -11.84 -9.85 6.89
N GLY A 150 -11.51 -9.30 8.06
CA GLY A 150 -12.48 -8.75 8.98
C GLY A 150 -13.33 -9.78 9.69
N THR A 151 -14.42 -9.27 10.25
CA THR A 151 -15.47 -10.03 10.95
C THR A 151 -16.75 -10.02 10.11
N ALA A 152 -17.76 -10.77 10.53
CA ALA A 152 -19.08 -10.72 9.91
C ALA A 152 -19.71 -9.32 9.93
N THR A 153 -19.33 -8.46 10.88
CA THR A 153 -19.88 -7.11 11.03
C THR A 153 -19.04 -6.05 10.31
N SER A 154 -17.72 -6.13 10.39
CA SER A 154 -16.82 -5.16 9.77
C SER A 154 -16.64 -5.39 8.27
N GLY A 155 -16.85 -6.63 7.80
CA GLY A 155 -16.44 -7.02 6.45
C GLY A 155 -14.94 -6.85 6.22
N GLN A 156 -14.54 -7.00 4.96
CA GLN A 156 -13.15 -6.94 4.51
C GLN A 156 -12.63 -5.50 4.45
N LEU A 157 -11.41 -5.27 4.94
CA LEU A 157 -10.80 -3.94 5.03
C LEU A 157 -9.41 -3.94 4.39
N VAL A 158 -9.09 -2.83 3.71
CA VAL A 158 -7.76 -2.52 3.20
C VAL A 158 -7.22 -1.28 3.92
N TYR A 159 -5.97 -1.32 4.38
CA TYR A 159 -5.33 -0.23 5.10
C TYR A 159 -4.15 0.34 4.34
N ILE A 160 -4.09 1.68 4.28
CA ILE A 160 -3.11 2.44 3.52
C ILE A 160 -2.62 3.59 4.41
N GLY A 161 -1.29 3.65 4.61
CA GLY A 161 -0.65 4.65 5.47
C GLY A 161 0.39 5.47 4.71
N GLU A 162 -0.01 6.66 4.27
CA GLU A 162 0.84 7.57 3.50
C GLU A 162 1.72 8.50 4.38
N ALA A 163 2.64 9.21 3.71
CA ALA A 163 3.44 10.25 4.31
C ALA A 163 2.64 11.56 4.45
N GLY A 164 2.71 12.17 5.64
CA GLY A 164 2.08 13.46 5.95
C GLY A 164 0.59 13.38 6.30
N ASP A 165 -0.02 12.20 6.32
CA ASP A 165 -1.44 11.99 6.59
C ASP A 165 -1.64 10.83 7.60
N HIS A 166 -2.89 10.45 7.82
CA HIS A 166 -3.32 9.36 8.67
C HIS A 166 -3.15 7.99 8.01
N LEU A 167 -3.10 6.94 8.82
CA LEU A 167 -3.41 5.59 8.36
C LEU A 167 -4.91 5.52 8.13
N LYS A 168 -5.33 5.14 6.93
CA LYS A 168 -6.74 5.07 6.50
C LYS A 168 -7.15 3.63 6.26
N SER A 169 -8.42 3.31 6.53
CA SER A 169 -9.04 2.04 6.14
C SER A 169 -10.09 2.27 5.06
N PHE A 170 -10.18 1.37 4.10
CA PHE A 170 -11.18 1.35 3.02
C PHE A 170 -11.94 0.03 3.08
N GLN A 171 -13.26 0.08 2.87
CA GLN A 171 -14.07 -1.14 2.81
C GLN A 171 -13.86 -1.80 1.45
N LEU A 172 -13.59 -3.10 1.43
CA LEU A 172 -13.66 -3.92 0.21
C LEU A 172 -15.09 -4.46 0.05
N ASN A 173 -15.78 -3.99 -0.99
CA ASN A 173 -17.15 -4.31 -1.33
C ASN A 173 -17.18 -5.13 -2.62
N GLY A 174 -17.10 -6.45 -2.50
CA GLY A 174 -16.89 -7.32 -3.66
C GLY A 174 -15.50 -7.10 -4.24
N ASP A 175 -15.42 -6.62 -5.48
CA ASP A 175 -14.18 -6.43 -6.22
C ASP A 175 -13.69 -4.96 -6.24
N THR A 176 -14.36 -4.05 -5.54
CA THR A 176 -14.01 -2.62 -5.47
C THR A 176 -13.87 -2.12 -4.04
N LEU A 177 -13.15 -1.01 -3.87
CA LEU A 177 -13.02 -0.31 -2.59
C LEU A 177 -14.08 0.79 -2.44
N SER A 178 -14.41 1.13 -1.19
CA SER A 178 -15.18 2.34 -0.89
C SER A 178 -14.50 3.58 -1.47
N SER A 179 -15.29 4.51 -2.00
CA SER A 179 -14.78 5.74 -2.64
C SER A 179 -14.11 6.72 -1.66
N SER A 180 -14.24 6.48 -0.35
CA SER A 180 -13.58 7.22 0.71
C SER A 180 -13.17 6.28 1.85
N ALA A 181 -12.25 6.76 2.69
CA ALA A 181 -11.85 6.04 3.89
C ALA A 181 -13.02 5.89 4.88
N THR A 182 -13.19 4.69 5.43
CA THR A 182 -14.21 4.38 6.44
C THR A 182 -13.75 4.75 7.85
N ALA A 183 -12.45 4.72 8.11
CA ALA A 183 -11.83 5.20 9.34
C ALA A 183 -10.41 5.68 9.07
N GLN A 184 -9.89 6.47 10.00
CA GLN A 184 -8.51 6.93 10.00
C GLN A 184 -7.98 7.00 11.43
N THR A 185 -6.67 6.87 11.61
CA THR A 185 -6.03 7.04 12.92
C THR A 185 -6.14 8.47 13.45
N PRO A 186 -6.05 8.69 14.77
CA PRO A 186 -6.09 10.05 15.35
C PRO A 186 -4.88 10.91 14.95
N GLU A 187 -3.70 10.31 14.90
CA GLU A 187 -2.44 10.95 14.53
C GLU A 187 -2.14 10.83 13.04
N THR A 188 -1.32 11.75 12.56
CA THR A 188 -0.68 11.70 11.25
C THR A 188 0.72 11.14 11.37
N PHE A 189 1.23 10.60 10.27
CA PHE A 189 2.55 10.00 10.19
C PHE A 189 3.42 10.83 9.26
N GLY A 190 4.58 11.29 9.75
CA GLY A 190 5.57 11.97 8.91
C GLY A 190 6.14 11.05 7.83
N PHE A 191 7.03 11.57 6.99
CA PHE A 191 7.70 10.75 5.97
C PHE A 191 8.47 9.57 6.61
N PRO A 192 8.39 8.34 6.06
CA PRO A 192 7.76 7.95 4.79
C PRO A 192 6.30 7.47 4.89
N GLY A 193 5.59 7.78 5.97
CA GLY A 193 4.30 7.19 6.30
C GLY A 193 4.46 5.90 7.09
N VAL A 194 3.46 5.02 7.02
CA VAL A 194 3.44 3.74 7.76
C VAL A 194 2.99 2.59 6.87
N THR A 195 3.69 1.47 6.96
CA THR A 195 3.28 0.21 6.32
C THR A 195 2.67 -0.70 7.37
N PRO A 196 1.37 -1.03 7.27
CA PRO A 196 0.71 -1.81 8.31
C PRO A 196 1.04 -3.29 8.20
N SER A 197 1.09 -3.95 9.36
CA SER A 197 1.07 -5.40 9.48
C SER A 197 -0.09 -5.83 10.36
N ILE A 198 -0.81 -6.86 9.95
CA ILE A 198 -2.06 -7.25 10.59
C ILE A 198 -1.88 -8.60 11.26
N SER A 199 -2.37 -8.72 12.49
CA SER A 199 -2.52 -9.98 13.17
C SER A 199 -3.97 -10.17 13.59
N SER A 200 -4.52 -11.37 13.40
CA SER A 200 -5.84 -11.71 13.91
C SER A 200 -5.97 -13.21 14.17
N ASN A 201 -6.93 -13.59 15.00
CA ASN A 201 -7.38 -14.98 15.05
C ASN A 201 -8.51 -15.17 14.04
N LYS A 202 -8.12 -15.28 12.75
CA LYS A 202 -9.06 -15.33 11.62
C LYS A 202 -10.03 -14.15 11.68
N SER A 203 -11.34 -14.43 11.61
CA SER A 203 -12.44 -13.46 11.65
C SER A 203 -13.10 -13.33 13.03
N ILE A 204 -12.45 -13.78 14.11
CA ILE A 204 -13.01 -13.66 15.46
C ILE A 204 -13.03 -12.18 15.88
N PRO A 205 -14.21 -11.61 16.25
CA PRO A 205 -14.30 -10.23 16.70
C PRO A 205 -13.39 -9.90 17.88
N GLY A 206 -12.81 -8.70 17.87
CA GLY A 206 -11.91 -8.21 18.91
C GLY A 206 -10.48 -8.78 18.89
N THR A 207 -10.13 -9.61 17.89
CA THR A 207 -8.77 -10.18 17.79
C THR A 207 -7.91 -9.53 16.72
N GLY A 208 -8.51 -8.75 15.81
CA GLY A 208 -7.80 -8.07 14.73
C GLY A 208 -7.03 -6.86 15.26
N ILE A 209 -5.73 -6.82 14.99
CA ILE A 209 -4.85 -5.72 15.37
C ILE A 209 -4.08 -5.25 14.15
N VAL A 210 -4.09 -3.95 13.90
CA VAL A 210 -3.22 -3.29 12.91
C VAL A 210 -2.00 -2.72 13.63
N TRP A 211 -0.82 -3.20 13.25
CA TRP A 211 0.47 -2.77 13.80
C TRP A 211 1.19 -1.86 12.81
N VAL A 212 1.77 -0.78 13.31
CA VAL A 212 2.63 0.12 12.53
C VAL A 212 3.81 0.59 13.37
N ILE A 213 4.89 1.00 12.70
CA ILE A 213 5.97 1.76 13.32
C ILE A 213 5.82 3.20 12.85
N SER A 214 5.27 4.06 13.71
CA SER A 214 5.20 5.49 13.48
C SER A 214 6.62 6.05 13.32
N PRO A 215 6.93 6.73 12.22
CA PRO A 215 8.29 7.16 11.92
C PRO A 215 8.75 8.25 12.89
N ALA A 216 10.03 8.19 13.28
CA ALA A 216 10.68 9.34 13.92
C ALA A 216 10.71 10.52 12.93
N SER A 217 10.82 11.75 13.46
CA SER A 217 10.84 12.96 12.63
C SER A 217 11.90 12.87 11.53
N CYS A 218 11.46 13.07 10.29
CA CYS A 218 12.27 12.98 9.09
C CYS A 218 11.85 14.08 8.10
N GLY A 219 12.80 14.90 7.67
CA GLY A 219 12.54 16.05 6.79
C GLY A 219 12.23 15.71 5.32
N GLY A 220 12.05 14.44 4.97
CA GLY A 220 11.71 13.99 3.61
C GLY A 220 12.63 12.90 3.05
N PRO A 221 12.59 12.69 1.72
CA PRO A 221 13.46 11.75 1.02
C PRO A 221 14.94 11.98 1.36
N GLY A 222 15.71 10.90 1.54
CA GLY A 222 17.13 10.97 1.88
C GLY A 222 17.48 11.29 3.33
N CYS A 223 16.53 11.67 4.19
CA CYS A 223 16.84 11.98 5.59
C CYS A 223 17.28 10.74 6.40
N ALA A 224 18.12 10.98 7.42
CA ALA A 224 18.35 10.07 8.55
C ALA A 224 17.40 10.45 9.70
N PRO A 225 16.49 9.56 10.13
CA PRO A 225 15.52 9.90 11.16
C PRO A 225 16.18 10.28 12.49
N GLY A 226 15.72 11.39 13.08
CA GLY A 226 16.21 11.88 14.36
C GLY A 226 15.42 11.29 15.52
N GLY A 227 15.92 10.23 16.14
CA GLY A 227 15.35 9.64 17.35
C GLY A 227 14.57 8.33 17.14
N PRO A 228 13.85 7.87 18.17
CA PRO A 228 13.14 6.60 18.13
C PRO A 228 11.81 6.71 17.39
N GLY A 229 11.40 5.61 16.77
CA GLY A 229 10.05 5.46 16.24
C GLY A 229 9.08 5.07 17.36
N VAL A 230 7.80 4.97 17.04
CA VAL A 230 6.77 4.50 17.99
C VAL A 230 6.09 3.26 17.41
N LEU A 231 6.22 2.12 18.07
CA LEU A 231 5.38 0.96 17.75
C LEU A 231 3.96 1.26 18.23
N ARG A 232 2.98 1.17 17.33
CA ARG A 232 1.55 1.39 17.63
C ARG A 232 0.71 0.20 17.21
N ALA A 233 -0.39 0.00 17.92
CA ALA A 233 -1.36 -1.05 17.67
C ALA A 233 -2.78 -0.46 17.74
N TYR A 234 -3.62 -0.76 16.76
CA TYR A 234 -5.01 -0.31 16.71
C TYR A 234 -5.96 -1.49 16.56
N ASP A 235 -7.20 -1.29 16.99
CA ASP A 235 -8.29 -2.22 16.66
C ASP A 235 -8.50 -2.23 15.14
N ALA A 236 -8.36 -3.40 14.51
CA ALA A 236 -8.51 -3.51 13.07
C ALA A 236 -9.93 -3.19 12.59
N THR A 237 -10.96 -3.38 13.42
CA THR A 237 -12.35 -3.02 13.06
C THR A 237 -12.57 -1.51 13.04
N ASN A 238 -11.78 -0.74 13.81
CA ASN A 238 -11.87 0.70 13.85
C ASN A 238 -10.55 1.32 14.33
N ILE A 239 -9.70 1.71 13.38
CA ILE A 239 -8.37 2.27 13.64
C ILE A 239 -8.37 3.63 14.35
N LYS A 240 -9.54 4.21 14.66
CA LYS A 240 -9.66 5.33 15.59
C LYS A 240 -9.30 4.94 17.03
N VAL A 241 -9.33 3.64 17.35
CA VAL A 241 -9.06 3.09 18.68
C VAL A 241 -7.63 2.56 18.71
N GLU A 242 -6.73 3.34 19.32
CA GLU A 242 -5.39 2.86 19.66
C GLU A 242 -5.45 1.94 20.88
N LEU A 243 -4.93 0.73 20.74
CA LEU A 243 -4.85 -0.28 21.80
C LEU A 243 -3.56 -0.16 22.60
N TYR A 244 -2.47 0.24 21.94
CA TYR A 244 -1.15 0.29 22.52
C TYR A 244 -0.25 1.24 21.72
N ASN A 245 0.63 1.96 22.42
CA ASN A 245 1.82 2.55 21.81
C ASN A 245 3.02 2.44 22.76
N SER A 246 4.22 2.30 22.20
CA SER A 246 5.46 2.10 22.96
C SER A 246 5.87 3.29 23.83
N GLU A 247 5.21 4.43 23.69
CA GLU A 247 5.47 5.63 24.49
C GLU A 247 4.59 5.72 25.76
N GLN A 248 3.53 4.91 25.87
CA GLN A 248 2.69 4.83 27.08
C GLN A 248 3.51 4.43 28.33
N ASN A 249 4.52 3.58 28.16
CA ASN A 249 5.54 3.31 29.18
C ASN A 249 6.94 3.37 28.54
N PHE A 250 7.39 4.59 28.26
CA PHE A 250 8.65 4.82 27.56
C PHE A 250 9.87 4.16 28.23
N THR A 251 9.87 3.98 29.56
CA THR A 251 11.02 3.37 30.27
C THR A 251 11.23 1.90 29.94
N ARG A 252 10.15 1.21 29.55
CA ARG A 252 10.15 -0.23 29.25
C ARG A 252 10.08 -0.51 27.76
N ASP A 253 9.26 0.27 27.05
CA ASP A 253 8.78 -0.11 25.71
C ASP A 253 9.38 0.71 24.57
N ARG A 254 9.97 1.88 24.85
CA ARG A 254 10.47 2.78 23.81
C ARG A 254 11.54 2.08 22.97
N LEU A 255 11.42 2.24 21.65
CA LEU A 255 12.45 1.80 20.71
C LEU A 255 13.73 2.61 20.91
N ASP A 256 14.91 2.01 20.71
CA ASP A 256 16.19 2.74 20.78
C ASP A 256 16.39 3.67 19.57
N SER A 257 15.88 3.26 18.41
CA SER A 257 16.02 3.99 17.16
C SER A 257 14.96 3.56 16.15
N TYR A 258 14.84 4.31 15.05
CA TYR A 258 13.97 3.98 13.92
C TYR A 258 14.80 3.68 12.67
N VAL A 259 14.35 2.68 11.89
CA VAL A 259 14.87 2.38 10.56
C VAL A 259 13.80 2.77 9.55
N LYS A 260 14.14 3.69 8.65
CA LYS A 260 13.23 4.10 7.59
C LYS A 260 12.83 2.91 6.73
N PHE A 261 11.54 2.83 6.38
CA PHE A 261 10.94 1.76 5.58
C PHE A 261 10.89 0.37 6.26
N SER A 262 11.15 0.29 7.58
CA SER A 262 10.95 -0.95 8.34
C SER A 262 9.47 -1.23 8.59
N VAL A 263 9.12 -2.52 8.68
CA VAL A 263 7.76 -3.00 8.95
C VAL A 263 7.80 -3.93 10.17
N PRO A 264 6.86 -3.83 11.14
CA PRO A 264 6.83 -4.76 12.27
C PRO A 264 6.41 -6.15 11.81
N THR A 265 7.07 -7.20 12.31
CA THR A 265 6.69 -8.58 12.02
C THR A 265 5.96 -9.18 13.22
N ILE A 266 4.85 -9.90 13.00
CA ILE A 266 4.10 -10.56 14.08
C ILE A 266 4.18 -12.07 13.91
N ALA A 267 4.63 -12.76 14.96
CA ALA A 267 4.69 -14.21 14.99
C ALA A 267 4.60 -14.74 16.42
N ASN A 268 3.88 -15.85 16.62
CA ASN A 268 3.78 -16.55 17.90
C ASN A 268 3.42 -15.64 19.10
N GLY A 269 2.47 -14.72 18.88
CA GLY A 269 2.01 -13.78 19.92
C GLY A 269 3.03 -12.70 20.29
N LYS A 270 4.06 -12.48 19.46
CA LYS A 270 5.09 -11.46 19.65
C LYS A 270 5.17 -10.54 18.45
N VAL A 271 5.59 -9.30 18.69
CA VAL A 271 5.85 -8.29 17.66
C VAL A 271 7.33 -7.97 17.65
N PHE A 272 7.94 -8.11 16.48
CA PHE A 272 9.37 -7.95 16.25
C PHE A 272 9.61 -6.65 15.48
N VAL A 273 10.41 -5.77 16.07
CA VAL A 273 10.75 -4.46 15.50
C VAL A 273 12.26 -4.34 15.42
N GLY A 274 12.78 -4.36 14.18
CA GLY A 274 14.18 -4.09 13.92
C GLY A 274 14.47 -2.59 14.05
N THR A 275 15.54 -2.26 14.77
CA THR A 275 16.05 -0.89 14.91
C THR A 275 17.44 -0.81 14.31
N GLN A 276 18.11 0.35 14.38
CA GLN A 276 19.44 0.51 13.78
C GLN A 276 20.48 -0.39 14.43
N THR A 277 20.28 -0.77 15.70
CA THR A 277 21.29 -1.50 16.47
C THR A 277 20.74 -2.74 17.20
N SER A 278 19.43 -2.95 17.22
CA SER A 278 18.82 -4.04 17.97
C SER A 278 17.57 -4.61 17.30
N LEU A 279 17.06 -5.71 17.86
CA LEU A 279 15.75 -6.27 17.56
C LEU A 279 14.91 -6.23 18.84
N ASN A 280 13.93 -5.35 18.89
CA ASN A 280 13.00 -5.26 20.01
C ASN A 280 11.85 -6.26 19.83
N ILE A 281 11.53 -7.01 20.88
CA ILE A 281 10.51 -8.06 20.83
C ILE A 281 9.47 -7.80 21.92
N TYR A 282 8.26 -7.44 21.48
CA TYR A 282 7.13 -7.14 22.35
C TYR A 282 6.26 -8.37 22.52
N GLY A 283 5.71 -8.56 23.72
CA GLY A 283 4.80 -9.64 24.05
C GLY A 283 3.88 -9.24 25.20
N LEU A 284 2.93 -10.12 25.53
CA LEU A 284 2.03 -9.92 26.66
C LEU A 284 2.83 -9.87 27.97
N LEU A 285 2.47 -8.95 28.85
CA LEU A 285 3.00 -8.93 30.21
C LEU A 285 2.49 -10.16 30.95
N THR A 286 3.37 -10.82 31.69
CA THR A 286 2.96 -11.88 32.61
C THR A 286 2.12 -11.26 33.72
N SER A 287 0.91 -11.79 33.92
CA SER A 287 0.05 -11.46 35.06
C SER A 287 0.65 -11.91 36.38
#